data_AF-A0AAW2SL04-F1
#
_entry.id   AF-A0AAW2SL04-F1
#
_cell.length_a   1.000
_cell.length_b   1.000
_cell.length_c   1.000
_cell.angle_alpha   90.00
_cell.angle_beta   90.00
_cell.angle_gamma   90.00
#
_symmetry.space_group_name_H-M   'P 1'
#
loop_
_entity.id
_entity.type
_entity.pdbx_description
1 polymer ?
#
loop_
_entity_poly.entity_id
_entity_poly.type
_entity_poly.pdbx_seq_one_letter_code
_entity_poly.pdbx_strand_id
1 'polypeptide(L)'
;MATESANLVTMVVQPHGTTYCCPRKNIEEILWESDIQKRVAIDAWGHGDFLCRNYILNGLSDTLYNVYSSATTARALWESLKKKYKTEDAGLKKFIVGKFLEFKMVDSKTVMNQVQEFEMILHDLHVEGLKLSEPFQVVAMIEKLLPLWKDFKNYLKHKRKEMELEDLIVRLRIEVDNRLFEMKSGKL
;
A
#
# COMPACT_ATOMS: atom_id res chain seq x y z
N MET A 1 -52.58 3.32 -21.70
CA MET A 1 -51.18 2.89 -21.96
C MET A 1 -50.62 2.41 -20.64
N ALA A 2 -50.70 1.10 -20.38
CA ALA A 2 -50.11 0.49 -19.19
C ALA A 2 -48.67 0.10 -19.55
N THR A 3 -47.71 0.60 -18.80
CA THR A 3 -46.27 0.40 -18.97
C THR A 3 -45.90 -1.04 -18.65
N GLU A 4 -45.35 -1.77 -19.64
CA GLU A 4 -44.73 -3.08 -19.47
C GLU A 4 -43.45 -2.96 -18.62
N SER A 5 -43.49 -3.47 -17.39
CA SER A 5 -42.31 -3.71 -16.59
C SER A 5 -41.55 -4.93 -17.12
N ALA A 6 -40.46 -4.69 -17.83
CA ALA A 6 -39.59 -5.72 -18.41
C ALA A 6 -38.99 -6.61 -17.30
N ASN A 7 -39.27 -7.91 -17.39
CA ASN A 7 -39.03 -8.88 -16.34
C ASN A 7 -38.18 -10.04 -16.93
N LEU A 8 -36.84 -9.92 -16.97
CA LEU A 8 -35.91 -10.91 -17.54
C LEU A 8 -35.72 -12.18 -16.67
N VAL A 9 -36.21 -13.33 -17.12
CA VAL A 9 -36.15 -14.63 -16.41
C VAL A 9 -34.80 -15.30 -16.66
N THR A 10 -34.06 -15.65 -15.60
CA THR A 10 -32.87 -16.52 -15.71
C THR A 10 -33.15 -17.83 -14.98
N MET A 11 -33.16 -18.95 -15.71
CA MET A 11 -33.30 -20.30 -15.13
C MET A 11 -31.90 -20.84 -14.80
N VAL A 12 -31.66 -21.20 -13.54
CA VAL A 12 -30.45 -21.93 -13.12
C VAL A 12 -30.85 -23.39 -12.90
N VAL A 13 -30.21 -24.32 -13.62
CA VAL A 13 -30.47 -25.76 -13.53
C VAL A 13 -29.38 -26.42 -12.66
N GLN A 14 -29.78 -27.14 -11.61
CA GLN A 14 -28.89 -27.99 -10.79
C GLN A 14 -29.16 -29.49 -11.03
N PRO A 15 -28.21 -30.40 -10.69
CA PRO A 15 -28.10 -31.75 -11.27
C PRO A 15 -29.24 -32.75 -10.96
N HIS A 16 -30.19 -32.42 -10.07
CA HIS A 16 -31.17 -33.38 -9.54
C HIS A 16 -32.62 -33.13 -9.99
N GLY A 17 -32.84 -32.37 -11.07
CA GLY A 17 -34.12 -32.36 -11.79
C GLY A 17 -35.32 -31.76 -11.05
N THR A 18 -35.14 -31.19 -9.85
CA THR A 18 -36.18 -30.48 -9.11
C THR A 18 -36.11 -28.99 -9.45
N THR A 19 -37.09 -28.47 -10.19
CA THR A 19 -37.21 -27.03 -10.43
C THR A 19 -37.98 -26.40 -9.27
N TYR A 20 -37.27 -25.77 -8.34
CA TYR A 20 -37.91 -24.83 -7.42
C TYR A 20 -37.97 -23.46 -8.11
N CYS A 21 -39.15 -22.83 -8.15
CA CYS A 21 -39.23 -21.41 -8.46
C CYS A 21 -38.54 -20.65 -7.32
N CYS A 22 -37.31 -20.17 -7.52
CA CYS A 22 -36.74 -19.17 -6.62
C CYS A 22 -37.69 -17.97 -6.57
N PRO A 23 -38.14 -17.52 -5.39
CA PRO A 23 -38.95 -16.31 -5.28
C PRO A 23 -38.22 -15.17 -5.98
N ARG A 24 -38.82 -14.65 -7.03
CA ARG A 24 -38.24 -13.57 -7.82
C ARG A 24 -38.40 -12.28 -7.02
N LYS A 25 -37.31 -11.81 -6.41
CA LYS A 25 -37.30 -10.50 -5.79
C LYS A 25 -37.53 -9.43 -6.85
N ASN A 26 -38.47 -8.52 -6.60
CA ASN A 26 -38.72 -7.42 -7.54
C ASN A 26 -37.56 -6.40 -7.45
N ILE A 27 -37.41 -5.54 -8.48
CA ILE A 27 -36.30 -4.57 -8.53
C ILE A 27 -36.35 -3.60 -7.33
N GLU A 28 -37.54 -3.24 -6.87
CA GLU A 28 -37.73 -2.38 -5.68
C GLU A 28 -37.26 -3.05 -4.39
N GLU A 29 -37.46 -4.36 -4.24
CA GLU A 29 -37.05 -5.19 -3.11
C GLU A 29 -35.53 -5.40 -3.11
N ILE A 30 -34.91 -5.57 -4.29
CA ILE A 30 -33.45 -5.60 -4.43
C ILE A 30 -32.82 -4.25 -4.08
N LEU A 31 -33.43 -3.14 -4.53
CA LEU A 31 -32.97 -1.78 -4.21
C LEU A 31 -33.14 -1.49 -2.71
N TRP A 32 -34.28 -1.86 -2.14
CA TRP A 32 -34.57 -1.74 -0.71
C TRP A 32 -33.63 -2.58 0.16
N GLU A 33 -33.36 -3.83 -0.21
CA GLU A 33 -32.38 -4.68 0.47
C GLU A 33 -30.97 -4.09 0.40
N SER A 34 -30.56 -3.58 -0.78
CA SER A 34 -29.29 -2.87 -0.95
C SER A 34 -29.19 -1.64 -0.04
N ASP A 35 -30.27 -0.86 0.07
CA ASP A 35 -30.30 0.31 0.93
C ASP A 35 -30.36 -0.03 2.43
N ILE A 36 -30.99 -1.14 2.81
CA ILE A 36 -30.91 -1.71 4.17
C ILE A 36 -29.46 -2.12 4.47
N GLN A 37 -28.80 -2.85 3.57
CA GLN A 37 -27.42 -3.29 3.77
C GLN A 37 -26.47 -2.10 3.94
N LYS A 38 -26.66 -1.03 3.15
CA LYS A 38 -25.91 0.22 3.33
C LYS A 38 -26.18 0.86 4.69
N ARG A 39 -27.44 0.93 5.14
CA ARG A 39 -27.78 1.47 6.48
C ARG A 39 -27.15 0.66 7.60
N VAL A 40 -27.26 -0.67 7.55
CA VAL A 40 -26.64 -1.57 8.53
C VAL A 40 -25.12 -1.37 8.56
N ALA A 41 -24.47 -1.24 7.41
CA ALA A 41 -23.03 -0.97 7.34
C ALA A 41 -22.66 0.40 7.94
N ILE A 42 -23.46 1.44 7.71
CA ILE A 42 -23.27 2.77 8.29
C ILE A 42 -23.43 2.73 9.81
N ASP A 43 -24.46 2.05 10.31
CA ASP A 43 -24.71 1.92 11.75
C ASP A 43 -23.61 1.11 12.44
N ALA A 44 -23.16 0.02 11.83
CA ALA A 44 -22.03 -0.78 12.33
C ALA A 44 -20.73 0.04 12.38
N TRP A 45 -20.47 0.85 11.34
CA TRP A 45 -19.32 1.75 11.31
C TRP A 45 -19.42 2.82 12.41
N GLY A 46 -20.59 3.45 12.59
CA GLY A 46 -20.83 4.44 13.63
C GLY A 46 -20.66 3.87 15.04
N HIS A 47 -21.13 2.63 15.26
CA HIS A 47 -20.92 1.92 16.52
C HIS A 47 -19.43 1.64 16.77
N GLY A 48 -18.71 1.19 15.74
CA GLY A 48 -17.26 0.96 15.80
C GLY A 48 -16.47 2.23 16.11
N ASP A 49 -16.80 3.36 15.46
CA ASP A 49 -16.17 4.66 15.72
C ASP A 49 -16.44 5.13 17.15
N PHE A 50 -17.68 4.99 17.64
CA PHE A 50 -18.03 5.31 19.01
C PHE A 50 -17.20 4.50 20.02
N LEU A 51 -17.12 3.17 19.85
CA LEU A 51 -16.35 2.32 20.74
C LEU A 51 -14.86 2.68 20.72
N CYS A 52 -14.27 2.80 19.53
CA CYS A 52 -12.86 3.17 19.36
C CYS A 52 -12.55 4.50 20.05
N ARG A 53 -13.41 5.52 19.86
CA ARG A 53 -13.25 6.83 20.51
C ARG A 53 -13.25 6.72 22.03
N ASN A 54 -14.20 5.97 22.60
CA ASN A 54 -14.28 5.77 24.04
C ASN A 54 -13.06 5.01 24.59
N TYR A 55 -12.56 3.99 23.87
CA TYR A 55 -11.34 3.29 24.27
C TYR A 55 -10.13 4.22 24.33
N ILE A 56 -9.95 5.09 23.32
CA ILE A 56 -8.87 6.07 23.32
C ILE A 56 -9.02 7.05 24.49
N LEU A 57 -10.22 7.62 24.68
CA LEU A 57 -10.49 8.58 25.76
C LEU A 57 -10.26 7.99 27.15
N ASN A 58 -10.66 6.74 27.38
CA ASN A 58 -10.46 6.05 28.65
C ASN A 58 -8.98 5.78 28.98
N GLY A 59 -8.09 5.84 27.98
CA GLY A 59 -6.64 5.76 28.19
C GLY A 59 -5.99 7.11 28.55
N LEU A 60 -6.74 8.22 28.51
CA LEU A 60 -6.23 9.56 28.81
C LEU A 60 -6.37 9.89 30.29
N SER A 61 -5.46 10.72 30.82
CA SER A 61 -5.66 11.33 32.15
C SER A 61 -6.82 12.33 32.12
N ASP A 62 -7.41 12.64 33.27
CA ASP A 62 -8.55 13.56 33.39
C ASP A 62 -8.30 14.91 32.69
N THR A 63 -7.09 15.46 32.83
CA THR A 63 -6.71 16.71 32.17
C THR A 63 -6.75 16.60 30.65
N LEU A 64 -6.27 15.50 30.08
CA LEU A 64 -6.27 15.27 28.63
C LEU A 64 -7.66 14.91 28.13
N TYR A 65 -8.41 14.09 28.87
CA TYR A 65 -9.79 13.77 28.56
C TYR A 65 -10.63 15.04 28.37
N ASN A 66 -10.52 16.00 29.30
CA ASN A 66 -11.29 17.26 29.22
C ASN A 66 -10.96 18.08 27.96
N VAL A 67 -9.72 18.04 27.48
CA VAL A 67 -9.31 18.74 26.25
C VAL A 67 -9.82 18.03 25.00
N TYR A 68 -9.79 16.70 24.99
CA TYR A 68 -9.98 15.89 23.79
C TYR A 68 -11.37 15.26 23.65
N SER A 69 -12.20 15.29 24.69
CA SER A 69 -13.55 14.69 24.72
C SER A 69 -14.52 15.29 23.70
N SER A 70 -14.27 16.52 23.23
CA SER A 70 -15.06 17.21 22.20
C SER A 70 -14.88 16.64 20.79
N ALA A 71 -13.90 15.75 20.57
CA ALA A 71 -13.69 15.12 19.27
C ALA A 71 -14.90 14.28 18.84
N THR A 72 -15.40 14.51 17.63
CA THR A 72 -16.64 13.88 17.13
C THR A 72 -16.42 12.47 16.57
N THR A 73 -15.19 12.12 16.20
CA THR A 73 -14.83 10.80 15.64
C THR A 73 -13.55 10.27 16.27
N ALA A 74 -13.38 8.95 16.28
CA ALA A 74 -12.15 8.31 16.75
C ALA A 74 -10.94 8.76 15.92
N ARG A 75 -11.12 8.94 14.61
CA ARG A 75 -10.07 9.43 13.71
C ARG A 75 -9.63 10.85 14.06
N ALA A 76 -10.55 11.78 14.26
CA ALA A 76 -10.21 13.16 14.60
C ALA A 76 -9.49 13.25 15.96
N LEU A 77 -9.93 12.45 16.92
CA LEU A 77 -9.27 12.30 18.22
C LEU A 77 -7.84 11.79 18.06
N TRP A 78 -7.65 10.68 17.35
CA TRP A 78 -6.35 10.08 17.11
C TRP A 78 -5.37 11.02 16.41
N GLU A 79 -5.81 11.69 15.34
CA GLU A 79 -4.94 12.64 14.62
C GLU A 79 -4.56 13.85 15.48
N SER A 80 -5.46 14.32 16.35
CA SER A 80 -5.16 15.44 17.26
C SER A 80 -4.16 15.05 18.35
N LEU A 81 -4.28 13.83 18.89
CA LEU A 81 -3.30 13.26 19.83
C LEU A 81 -1.96 13.05 19.14
N LYS A 82 -1.96 12.40 17.98
CA LYS A 82 -0.76 12.18 17.16
C LYS A 82 -0.07 13.50 16.83
N LYS A 83 -0.79 14.54 16.40
CA LYS A 83 -0.19 15.84 16.09
C LYS A 83 0.51 16.49 17.29
N LYS A 84 -0.05 16.37 18.49
CA LYS A 84 0.48 17.03 19.70
C LYS A 84 1.59 16.23 20.39
N TYR A 85 1.47 14.90 20.36
CA TYR A 85 2.32 13.99 21.14
C TYR A 85 3.19 13.05 20.31
N LYS A 86 2.97 12.95 18.98
CA LYS A 86 4.00 12.41 18.09
C LYS A 86 5.13 13.44 18.10
N THR A 87 6.10 13.24 18.98
CA THR A 87 7.39 13.88 18.82
C THR A 87 7.88 13.49 17.43
N GLU A 88 8.13 14.47 16.57
CA GLU A 88 9.04 14.24 15.46
C GLU A 88 10.35 13.82 16.10
N ASP A 89 10.62 12.52 16.10
CA ASP A 89 11.92 12.04 16.51
C ASP A 89 12.89 12.51 15.42
N ALA A 90 13.45 13.69 15.61
CA ALA A 90 14.49 14.23 14.75
C ALA A 90 15.67 13.25 14.66
N GLY A 91 15.87 12.41 15.70
CA GLY A 91 16.76 11.27 15.71
C GLY A 91 16.35 10.20 14.69
N LEU A 92 15.08 9.82 14.63
CA LEU A 92 14.57 8.86 13.65
C LEU A 92 14.70 9.37 12.21
N LYS A 93 14.29 10.61 11.92
CA LYS A 93 14.47 11.21 10.58
C LYS A 93 15.94 11.22 10.18
N LYS A 94 16.82 11.68 11.07
CA LYS A 94 18.28 11.68 10.85
C LYS A 94 18.82 10.26 10.66
N PHE A 95 18.33 9.29 11.42
CA PHE A 95 18.73 7.90 11.33
C PHE A 95 18.34 7.27 9.98
N ILE A 96 17.11 7.47 9.52
CA ILE A 96 16.64 6.94 8.22
C ILE A 96 17.42 7.59 7.08
N VAL A 97 17.64 8.90 7.13
CA VAL A 97 18.49 9.60 6.14
C VAL A 97 19.93 9.06 6.17
N GLY A 98 20.50 8.84 7.35
CA GLY A 98 21.80 8.19 7.52
C GLY A 98 21.84 6.81 6.88
N LYS A 99 20.86 5.96 7.18
CA LYS A 99 20.70 4.61 6.60
C LYS A 99 20.62 4.66 5.08
N PHE A 100 19.87 5.60 4.49
CA PHE A 100 19.80 5.79 3.04
C PHE A 100 21.15 6.18 2.42
N LEU A 101 21.84 7.16 3.01
CA LEU A 101 23.12 7.65 2.52
C LEU A 101 24.20 6.56 2.63
N GLU A 102 24.25 5.85 3.75
CA GLU A 102 25.25 4.84 4.07
C GLU A 102 24.99 3.48 3.41
N PHE A 103 23.76 3.20 2.99
CA PHE A 103 23.43 1.95 2.30
C PHE A 103 24.35 1.72 1.10
N LYS A 104 24.91 0.52 0.99
CA LYS A 104 25.74 0.08 -0.14
C LYS A 104 25.46 -1.40 -0.36
N MET A 105 25.38 -1.82 -1.61
CA MET A 105 25.27 -3.25 -1.89
C MET A 105 26.60 -3.95 -1.58
N VAL A 106 26.51 -5.18 -1.09
CA VAL A 106 27.61 -6.06 -0.75
C VAL A 106 27.50 -7.37 -1.52
N ASP A 107 28.64 -8.01 -1.80
CA ASP A 107 28.69 -9.24 -2.59
C ASP A 107 28.12 -10.47 -1.87
N SER A 108 27.97 -10.41 -0.54
CA SER A 108 27.47 -11.53 0.29
C SER A 108 25.96 -11.77 0.19
N LYS A 109 25.22 -10.86 -0.44
CA LYS A 109 23.77 -10.94 -0.63
C LYS A 109 23.43 -10.83 -2.11
N THR A 110 22.29 -11.42 -2.51
CA THR A 110 21.79 -11.24 -3.87
C THR A 110 21.42 -9.77 -4.11
N VAL A 111 21.55 -9.31 -5.35
CA VAL A 111 21.14 -7.94 -5.73
C VAL A 111 19.66 -7.71 -5.43
N MET A 112 18.82 -8.70 -5.68
CA MET A 112 17.37 -8.56 -5.47
C MET A 112 16.95 -8.42 -4.00
N ASN A 113 17.60 -9.13 -3.08
CA ASN A 113 17.33 -8.95 -1.65
C ASN A 113 17.73 -7.53 -1.21
N GLN A 114 18.84 -7.02 -1.75
CA GLN A 114 19.34 -5.68 -1.42
C GLN A 114 18.50 -4.57 -2.07
N VAL A 115 17.92 -4.81 -3.24
CA VAL A 115 16.90 -3.92 -3.84
C VAL A 115 15.70 -3.78 -2.91
N GLN A 116 15.19 -4.88 -2.35
CA GLN A 116 14.09 -4.85 -1.39
C GLN A 116 14.48 -4.10 -0.10
N GLU A 117 15.70 -4.33 0.41
CA GLU A 117 16.23 -3.57 1.56
C GLU A 117 16.26 -2.06 1.28
N PHE A 118 16.62 -1.66 0.06
CA PHE A 118 16.63 -0.26 -0.35
C PHE A 118 15.21 0.31 -0.53
N GLU A 119 14.27 -0.45 -1.10
CA GLU A 119 12.85 -0.08 -1.20
C GLU A 119 12.24 0.15 0.19
N MET A 120 12.59 -0.67 1.19
CA MET A 120 12.17 -0.44 2.58
C MET A 120 12.69 0.90 3.13
N ILE A 121 13.94 1.26 2.83
CA ILE A 121 14.50 2.56 3.26
C ILE A 121 13.77 3.73 2.57
N LEU A 122 13.46 3.61 1.28
CA LEU A 122 12.68 4.60 0.53
C LEU A 122 11.26 4.74 1.10
N HIS A 123 10.65 3.63 1.51
CA HIS A 123 9.36 3.63 2.18
C HIS A 123 9.40 4.34 3.54
N ASP A 124 10.41 4.05 4.37
CA ASP A 124 10.61 4.70 5.66
C ASP A 124 10.78 6.23 5.49
N LEU A 125 11.55 6.66 4.48
CA LEU A 125 11.67 8.08 4.11
C LEU A 125 10.33 8.70 3.74
N HIS A 126 9.51 8.01 2.93
CA HIS A 126 8.19 8.48 2.55
C HIS A 126 7.28 8.65 3.77
N VAL A 127 7.22 7.65 4.65
CA VAL A 127 6.37 7.66 5.85
C VAL A 127 6.74 8.81 6.79
N GLU A 128 8.03 9.17 6.87
CA GLU A 128 8.52 10.30 7.65
C GLU A 128 8.46 11.66 6.91
N GLY A 129 7.80 11.72 5.76
CA GLY A 129 7.55 12.95 5.00
C GLY A 129 8.74 13.43 4.17
N LEU A 130 9.77 12.60 3.98
CA LEU A 130 10.99 12.88 3.22
C LEU A 130 10.95 12.23 1.83
N LYS A 131 9.77 12.24 1.19
CA LYS A 131 9.57 11.63 -0.13
C LYS A 131 10.53 12.22 -1.16
N LEU A 132 11.32 11.35 -1.78
CA LEU A 132 12.26 11.72 -2.85
C LEU A 132 11.55 11.67 -4.21
N SER A 133 12.01 12.48 -5.17
CA SER A 133 11.49 12.42 -6.54
C SER A 133 11.88 11.10 -7.20
N GLU A 134 11.03 10.61 -8.11
CA GLU A 134 11.26 9.33 -8.79
C GLU A 134 12.63 9.25 -9.50
N PRO A 135 13.08 10.27 -10.26
CA PRO A 135 14.40 10.23 -10.89
C PRO A 135 15.54 10.14 -9.88
N PHE A 136 15.37 10.74 -8.69
CA PHE A 136 16.37 10.67 -7.64
C PHE A 136 16.47 9.26 -7.06
N GLN A 137 15.34 8.59 -6.84
CA GLN A 137 15.31 7.21 -6.34
C GLN A 137 15.99 6.25 -7.33
N VAL A 138 15.70 6.40 -8.63
CA VAL A 138 16.30 5.62 -9.72
C VAL A 138 17.82 5.81 -9.75
N VAL A 139 18.28 7.06 -9.79
CA VAL A 139 19.73 7.36 -9.80
C VAL A 139 20.40 6.85 -8.53
N ALA A 140 19.78 7.02 -7.37
CA ALA A 140 20.32 6.53 -6.11
C ALA A 140 20.51 5.01 -6.15
N MET A 141 19.49 4.24 -6.57
CA MET A 141 19.58 2.79 -6.73
C MET A 141 20.70 2.37 -7.69
N ILE A 142 20.80 3.02 -8.85
CA ILE A 142 21.87 2.77 -9.84
C ILE A 142 23.24 2.98 -9.20
N GLU A 143 23.40 4.04 -8.40
CA GLU A 143 24.66 4.31 -7.72
C GLU A 143 25.01 3.27 -6.65
N LYS A 144 24.02 2.65 -6.00
CA LYS A 144 24.23 1.59 -5.01
C LYS A 144 24.70 0.26 -5.60
N LEU A 145 24.55 0.04 -6.91
CA LEU A 145 24.98 -1.20 -7.58
C LEU A 145 26.48 -1.44 -7.44
N LEU A 146 26.84 -2.72 -7.27
CA LEU A 146 28.21 -3.20 -7.07
C LEU A 146 29.15 -2.83 -8.24
N PRO A 147 30.48 -2.71 -8.00
CA PRO A 147 31.44 -2.38 -9.06
C PRO A 147 31.40 -3.33 -10.28
N LEU A 148 31.09 -4.61 -10.07
CA LEU A 148 30.92 -5.62 -11.13
C LEU A 148 29.76 -5.31 -12.10
N TRP A 149 28.91 -4.33 -11.78
CA TRP A 149 27.79 -3.89 -12.60
C TRP A 149 28.10 -2.62 -13.40
N LYS A 150 29.38 -2.22 -13.50
CA LYS A 150 29.81 -0.97 -14.16
C LYS A 150 29.21 -0.79 -15.56
N ASP A 151 29.26 -1.81 -16.41
CA ASP A 151 28.75 -1.69 -17.79
C ASP A 151 27.23 -1.53 -17.82
N PHE A 152 26.52 -2.25 -16.96
CA PHE A 152 25.08 -2.10 -16.80
C PHE A 152 24.71 -0.71 -16.23
N LYS A 153 25.46 -0.22 -15.23
CA LYS A 153 25.31 1.17 -14.73
C LYS A 153 25.47 2.18 -15.87
N ASN A 154 26.48 2.02 -16.72
CA ASN A 154 26.72 2.92 -17.86
C ASN A 154 25.57 2.84 -18.87
N TYR A 155 25.09 1.64 -19.20
CA TYR A 155 23.93 1.44 -20.05
C TYR A 155 22.69 2.19 -19.52
N LEU A 156 22.42 2.10 -18.22
CA LEU A 156 21.29 2.81 -17.60
C LEU A 156 21.47 4.33 -17.64
N LYS A 157 22.68 4.84 -17.35
CA LYS A 157 22.98 6.29 -17.38
C LYS A 157 22.84 6.94 -18.75
N HIS A 158 23.13 6.19 -19.82
CA HIS A 158 23.02 6.71 -21.19
C HIS A 158 21.63 6.53 -21.80
N LYS A 159 20.68 5.94 -21.06
CA LYS A 159 19.32 5.76 -21.54
C LYS A 159 18.58 7.10 -21.56
N ARG A 160 18.12 7.51 -22.75
CA ARG A 160 17.41 8.79 -22.94
C ARG A 160 15.95 8.78 -22.46
N LYS A 161 15.32 7.61 -22.39
CA LYS A 161 13.93 7.48 -21.94
C LYS A 161 13.91 7.57 -20.41
N GLU A 162 13.04 8.41 -19.87
CA GLU A 162 12.70 8.40 -18.45
C GLU A 162 12.28 7.00 -18.02
N MET A 163 12.71 6.64 -16.82
CA MET A 163 12.55 5.31 -16.24
C MET A 163 12.05 5.50 -14.82
N GLU A 164 10.97 4.81 -14.48
CA GLU A 164 10.46 4.72 -13.12
C GLU A 164 11.24 3.65 -12.33
N LEU A 165 11.14 3.67 -10.99
CA LEU A 165 11.85 2.71 -10.16
C LEU A 165 11.44 1.26 -10.44
N GLU A 166 10.15 1.01 -10.70
CA GLU A 166 9.65 -0.32 -11.04
C GLU A 166 10.28 -0.84 -12.35
N ASP A 167 10.41 0.03 -13.36
CA ASP A 167 11.06 -0.32 -14.63
C ASP A 167 12.54 -0.70 -14.41
N LEU A 168 13.23 0.01 -13.51
CA LEU A 168 14.60 -0.31 -13.13
C LEU A 168 14.68 -1.67 -12.44
N ILE A 169 13.78 -1.96 -11.51
CA ILE A 169 13.74 -3.23 -10.77
C ILE A 169 13.52 -4.41 -11.73
N VAL A 170 12.63 -4.27 -12.71
CA VAL A 170 12.42 -5.30 -13.74
C VAL A 170 13.70 -5.55 -14.55
N ARG A 171 14.38 -4.49 -14.98
CA ARG A 171 15.67 -4.61 -15.71
C ARG A 171 16.75 -5.26 -14.87
N LEU A 172 16.81 -4.94 -13.58
CA LEU A 172 17.75 -5.56 -12.64
C LEU A 172 17.51 -7.06 -12.52
N ARG A 173 16.25 -7.50 -12.39
CA ARG A 173 15.92 -8.95 -12.38
C ARG A 173 16.43 -9.66 -13.62
N ILE A 174 16.12 -9.11 -14.80
CA ILE A 174 16.55 -9.69 -16.09
C ILE A 174 18.09 -9.77 -16.18
N GLU A 175 18.79 -8.71 -15.78
CA GLU A 175 20.25 -8.68 -15.81
C GLU A 175 20.89 -9.65 -14.79
N VAL A 176 20.29 -9.82 -13.60
CA VAL A 176 20.71 -10.86 -12.64
C VAL A 176 20.60 -12.24 -13.29
N ASP A 177 19.47 -12.54 -13.92
CA ASP A 177 19.24 -13.84 -14.57
C ASP A 177 20.21 -14.08 -15.73
N ASN A 178 20.49 -13.06 -16.55
CA ASN A 178 21.48 -13.12 -17.63
C ASN A 178 22.88 -13.45 -17.11
N ARG A 179 23.32 -12.78 -16.04
CA ARG A 179 24.64 -13.04 -15.43
C ARG A 179 24.74 -14.44 -14.85
N LEU A 180 23.68 -14.92 -14.21
CA LEU A 180 23.60 -16.29 -13.71
C LEU A 180 23.66 -17.31 -14.85
N PHE A 181 23.07 -17.01 -16.01
CA PHE A 181 23.16 -17.85 -17.19
C PHE A 181 24.58 -17.91 -17.77
N GLU A 182 25.25 -16.76 -17.92
CA GLU A 182 26.65 -16.70 -18.40
C GLU A 182 27.63 -17.42 -17.48
N MET A 183 27.43 -17.33 -16.16
CA MET A 183 28.22 -18.09 -15.18
C MET A 183 28.04 -19.61 -15.34
N LYS A 184 26.82 -20.07 -15.63
CA LYS A 184 26.52 -21.50 -15.83
C LYS A 184 27.02 -22.02 -17.18
N SER A 185 27.10 -21.17 -18.20
CA SER A 185 27.55 -21.52 -19.54
C SER A 185 29.08 -21.51 -19.71
N GLY A 186 29.83 -21.15 -18.66
CA GLY A 186 31.30 -21.17 -18.66
C GLY A 186 31.94 -20.02 -19.44
N LYS A 187 31.24 -18.90 -19.60
CA LYS A 187 31.67 -17.75 -20.44
C LYS A 187 32.21 -16.55 -19.64
N LEU A 188 32.60 -16.74 -18.38
CA LEU A 188 33.21 -15.67 -17.58
C LEU A 188 34.73 -15.82 -17.49
#